data_AF-A0A1J4UJA1-F1
#
_entry.id   AF-A0A1J4UJA1-F1
#
_cell.length_a   1.000
_cell.length_b   1.000
_cell.length_c   1.000
_cell.angle_alpha   90.00
_cell.angle_beta   90.00
_cell.angle_gamma   90.00
#
_symmetry.space_group_name_H-M   'P 1'
#
loop_
_entity.id
_entity.type
_entity.pdbx_description
1 polymer ?
#
loop_
_entity_poly.entity_id
_entity_poly.type
_entity_poly.pdbx_seq_one_letter_code
_entity_poly.pdbx_strand_id
1 'polypeptide(L)'
;MQQRYQAVITGNTIRWIVPPPVELEEGKEISVEVTIKSEDKTSMDRGNAMYNALSKLSKIKGVLSAIENPSEWQREIRKDKELIR
;
A
#
# COMPACT_ATOMS: atom_id res chain seq x y z
N MET A 1 21.07 6.38 15.54
CA MET A 1 20.04 6.86 14.58
C MET A 1 20.01 5.87 13.42
N GLN A 2 18.84 5.53 12.89
CA GLN A 2 18.72 4.56 11.78
C GLN A 2 18.51 5.31 10.47
N GLN A 3 19.46 5.23 9.55
CA GLN A 3 19.30 5.74 8.19
C GLN A 3 18.90 4.60 7.26
N ARG A 4 17.87 4.83 6.44
CA ARG A 4 17.36 3.84 5.49
C ARG A 4 17.89 4.17 4.10
N TYR A 5 18.61 3.22 3.52
CA TYR A 5 19.12 3.31 2.17
C TYR A 5 18.39 2.34 1.25
N GLN A 6 18.29 2.70 -0.03
CA GLN A 6 17.74 1.83 -1.06
C GLN A 6 18.84 1.36 -1.99
N ALA A 7 18.93 0.05 -2.15
CA ALA A 7 19.90 -0.60 -3.00
C ALA A 7 19.26 -1.81 -3.70
N VAL A 8 19.84 -2.18 -4.84
CA VAL A 8 19.57 -3.44 -5.51
C VAL A 8 20.69 -4.41 -5.18
N ILE A 9 20.32 -5.62 -4.77
CA ILE A 9 21.27 -6.72 -4.56
C ILE A 9 21.34 -7.52 -5.86
N THR A 10 22.54 -7.73 -6.40
CA THR A 10 22.78 -8.57 -7.58
C THR A 10 23.89 -9.55 -7.26
N GLY A 11 23.56 -10.82 -7.08
CA GLY A 11 24.52 -11.83 -6.60
C GLY A 11 25.03 -11.46 -5.21
N ASN A 12 26.35 -11.28 -5.08
CA ASN A 12 27.02 -10.89 -3.84
C ASN A 12 27.38 -9.40 -3.78
N THR A 13 26.75 -8.56 -4.62
CA THR A 13 27.08 -7.14 -4.71
C THR A 13 25.85 -6.29 -4.45
N ILE A 14 26.01 -5.27 -3.61
CA ILE A 14 24.99 -4.26 -3.30
C ILE A 14 25.26 -3.05 -4.19
N ARG A 15 24.29 -2.65 -5.01
CA ARG A 15 24.34 -1.44 -5.84
C ARG A 15 23.35 -0.42 -5.30
N TRP A 16 23.85 0.70 -4.83
CA TRP A 16 23.02 1.78 -4.29
C TRP A 16 22.20 2.46 -5.40
N ILE A 17 20.92 2.72 -5.13
CA ILE A 17 20.04 3.51 -6.00
C ILE A 17 20.12 4.99 -5.59
N VAL A 18 20.25 5.23 -4.29
CA VAL A 18 20.49 6.55 -3.69
C VAL A 18 21.98 6.73 -3.37
N PRO A 19 22.45 7.97 -3.17
CA PRO A 19 23.83 8.20 -2.76
C PRO A 19 24.19 7.34 -1.53
N PRO A 20 25.37 6.69 -1.54
CA PRO A 20 25.81 5.89 -0.41
C PRO A 20 25.92 6.76 0.85
N PRO A 21 25.84 6.14 2.05
CA PRO A 21 26.13 6.84 3.30
C PRO A 21 27.46 7.61 3.20
N VAL A 22 27.45 8.87 3.60
CA VAL A 22 28.62 9.78 3.57
C VAL A 22 29.81 9.21 4.36
N GLU A 23 29.54 8.30 5.28
CA GLU A 23 30.54 7.64 6.13
C GLU A 23 31.36 6.55 5.41
N LEU A 24 30.96 6.14 4.19
CA LEU A 24 31.73 5.25 3.31
C LEU A 24 32.86 6.01 2.59
N GLU A 25 33.62 6.83 3.31
CA GLU A 25 34.90 7.33 2.80
C GLU A 25 35.85 6.13 2.59
N GLU A 26 36.69 6.20 1.55
CA GLU A 26 37.56 5.10 1.12
C GLU A 26 38.32 4.48 2.29
N GLY A 27 38.05 3.18 2.55
CA GLY A 27 38.75 2.39 3.57
C GLY A 27 38.00 2.14 4.87
N LYS A 28 36.76 2.64 5.05
CA LYS A 28 35.94 2.33 6.23
C LYS A 28 34.95 1.19 5.96
N GLU A 29 35.04 0.13 6.75
CA GLU A 29 34.05 -0.95 6.79
C GLU A 29 32.87 -0.53 7.67
N ILE A 30 31.65 -0.66 7.15
CA ILE A 30 30.43 -0.37 7.90
C ILE A 30 29.57 -1.63 7.94
N SER A 31 29.16 -2.03 9.15
CA SER A 31 28.20 -3.12 9.34
C SER A 31 26.79 -2.61 9.03
N VAL A 32 26.11 -3.28 8.11
CA VAL A 32 24.75 -2.91 7.68
C VAL A 32 23.80 -4.09 7.82
N GLU A 33 22.58 -3.83 8.29
CA GLU A 33 21.49 -4.79 8.28
C GLU A 33 20.72 -4.66 6.96
N VAL A 34 20.61 -5.77 6.23
CA VAL A 34 19.95 -5.79 4.92
C VAL A 34 18.55 -6.37 5.06
N THR A 35 17.54 -5.53 4.90
CA THR A 35 16.13 -5.96 4.85
C THR A 35 15.68 -6.13 3.41
N ILE A 36 15.32 -7.35 3.01
CA ILE A 36 14.71 -7.61 1.71
C ILE A 36 13.23 -7.27 1.78
N LYS A 37 12.79 -6.29 0.98
CA LYS A 37 11.37 -6.01 0.82
C LYS A 37 10.75 -7.05 -0.10
N SER A 38 10.01 -7.98 0.47
CA SER A 38 9.08 -8.81 -0.30
C SER A 38 7.97 -7.90 -0.82
N GLU A 39 7.82 -7.79 -2.14
CA GLU A 39 6.54 -7.32 -2.67
C GLU A 39 5.50 -8.37 -2.27
N ASP A 40 4.67 -8.04 -1.29
CA ASP A 40 3.50 -8.82 -0.94
C ASP A 40 2.54 -8.82 -2.14
N LYS A 41 2.76 -9.77 -3.06
CA LYS A 41 1.87 -10.05 -4.21
C LYS A 41 0.42 -10.23 -3.76
N THR A 42 0.22 -10.69 -2.53
CA THR A 42 -1.07 -10.78 -1.83
C THR A 42 -1.83 -9.46 -1.76
N SER A 43 -1.15 -8.32 -1.63
CA SER A 43 -1.83 -7.01 -1.59
C SER A 43 -2.38 -6.61 -2.96
N MET A 44 -1.59 -6.84 -4.01
CA MET A 44 -1.95 -6.54 -5.40
C MET A 44 -3.08 -7.47 -5.88
N ASP A 45 -3.01 -8.75 -5.52
CA ASP A 45 -4.05 -9.73 -5.84
C ASP A 45 -5.37 -9.43 -5.12
N ARG A 46 -5.33 -8.98 -3.87
CA ARG A 46 -6.53 -8.52 -3.14
C ARG A 46 -7.15 -7.29 -3.78
N GLY A 47 -6.33 -6.31 -4.16
CA GLY A 47 -6.79 -5.10 -4.86
C GLY A 47 -7.47 -5.44 -6.20
N ASN A 48 -6.87 -6.33 -6.98
CA ASN A 48 -7.42 -6.81 -8.25
C ASN A 48 -8.71 -7.60 -8.05
N ALA A 49 -8.78 -8.48 -7.04
CA ALA A 49 -9.99 -9.23 -6.72
C ALA A 49 -11.15 -8.29 -6.33
N MET A 50 -10.87 -7.27 -5.51
CA MET A 50 -11.85 -6.27 -5.10
C MET A 50 -12.33 -5.42 -6.27
N TYR A 51 -11.41 -4.93 -7.12
CA TYR A 51 -11.75 -4.19 -8.34
C TYR A 51 -12.66 -5.01 -9.26
N ASN A 52 -12.32 -6.29 -9.47
CA ASN A 52 -13.12 -7.20 -10.30
C ASN A 52 -14.50 -7.46 -9.72
N ALA A 53 -14.62 -7.60 -8.39
CA ALA A 53 -15.90 -7.78 -7.71
C ALA A 53 -16.78 -6.52 -7.86
N LEU A 54 -16.23 -5.33 -7.59
CA LEU A 54 -16.93 -4.06 -7.73
C LEU A 54 -17.33 -3.77 -9.18
N SER A 55 -16.47 -4.10 -10.14
CA SER A 55 -16.74 -3.96 -11.58
C SER A 55 -17.83 -4.91 -12.09
N LYS A 56 -17.99 -6.07 -11.45
CA LYS A 56 -19.11 -6.98 -11.73
C LYS A 56 -20.40 -6.45 -11.13
N LEU A 57 -20.36 -5.94 -9.89
CA LEU A 57 -21.52 -5.37 -9.20
C LEU A 57 -22.07 -4.12 -9.90
N SER A 58 -21.20 -3.24 -10.41
CA SER A 58 -21.63 -2.01 -11.11
C SER A 58 -22.40 -2.27 -12.41
N LYS A 59 -22.19 -3.44 -13.04
CA LYS A 59 -22.91 -3.85 -14.26
C LYS A 59 -24.31 -4.37 -13.97
N ILE A 60 -24.64 -4.68 -12.71
CA ILE A 60 -25.97 -5.12 -12.33
C ILE A 60 -26.88 -3.88 -12.25
N LYS A 61 -27.66 -3.65 -13.30
CA LYS A 61 -28.69 -2.61 -13.32
C LYS A 61 -29.63 -2.78 -12.12
N GLY A 62 -29.94 -1.70 -11.41
CA GLY A 62 -30.87 -1.73 -10.28
C GLY A 62 -30.23 -1.87 -8.90
N VAL A 63 -29.02 -2.45 -8.76
CA VAL A 63 -28.44 -2.73 -7.43
C VAL A 63 -28.01 -1.47 -6.69
N LEU A 64 -27.38 -0.52 -7.39
CA LEU A 64 -26.96 0.76 -6.80
C LEU A 64 -28.03 1.84 -6.91
N SER A 65 -28.95 1.72 -7.88
CA SER A 65 -30.02 2.69 -8.13
C SER A 65 -31.29 2.42 -7.33
N ALA A 66 -31.39 1.29 -6.63
CA ALA A 66 -32.49 1.00 -5.70
C ALA A 66 -32.35 1.75 -4.36
N ILE A 67 -31.20 2.35 -4.09
CA ILE A 67 -30.97 3.14 -2.88
C ILE A 67 -31.27 4.61 -3.22
N GLU A 68 -32.44 5.10 -2.81
CA GLU A 68 -32.91 6.48 -3.05
C GLU A 68 -31.95 7.53 -2.49
N ASN A 69 -31.38 7.28 -1.29
CA ASN A 69 -30.39 8.14 -0.66
C ASN A 69 -29.22 7.32 -0.11
N PRO A 70 -28.14 7.14 -0.89
CA PRO A 70 -26.97 6.37 -0.47
C PRO A 70 -26.31 6.91 0.81
N SER A 71 -26.40 8.22 1.05
CA SER A 71 -25.78 8.86 2.21
C SER A 71 -26.53 8.54 3.51
N GLU A 72 -27.86 8.54 3.47
CA GLU A 72 -28.69 8.12 4.61
C GLU A 72 -28.56 6.63 4.88
N TRP A 73 -28.66 5.78 3.84
CA TRP A 73 -28.43 4.35 3.96
C TRP A 73 -27.08 4.03 4.61
N GLN A 74 -26.02 4.73 4.20
CA GLN A 74 -24.69 4.54 4.78
C GLN A 74 -24.63 4.97 6.26
N ARG A 75 -25.31 6.06 6.65
CA ARG A 75 -25.42 6.49 8.05
C ARG A 75 -26.15 5.46 8.91
N GLU A 76 -27.26 4.91 8.42
CA GLU A 76 -28.03 3.85 9.09
C GLU A 76 -27.17 2.59 9.31
N ILE A 77 -26.49 2.12 8.25
CA ILE A 77 -25.63 0.92 8.32
C ILE A 77 -24.48 1.11 9.31
N ARG A 78 -23.86 2.30 9.33
CA ARG A 78 -22.76 2.61 10.23
C ARG A 78 -23.20 2.98 11.65
N LYS A 79 -24.51 3.16 11.86
CA LYS A 79 -25.08 3.71 13.10
C LYS A 79 -24.42 5.05 13.48
N ASP A 80 -24.10 5.86 12.47
CA ASP A 80 -23.51 7.18 12.69
C ASP A 80 -24.55 8.03 13.45
N LYS A 81 -24.18 8.56 14.63
CA LYS A 81 -25.03 9.52 15.33
C LYS A 81 -25.10 10.80 14.51
N GLU A 82 -26.31 11.34 14.33
CA GLU A 82 -26.47 12.68 13.78
C GLU A 82 -25.77 13.69 14.68
N LEU A 83 -24.90 14.50 14.09
CA LEU A 83 -24.38 15.70 14.72
C LEU A 83 -25.55 16.70 14.79
N ILE A 84 -26.21 16.73 15.94
CA ILE A 84 -27.19 17.76 16.29
C ILE A 84 -26.44 19.09 16.30
N ARG A 85 -26.91 20.03 15.50
CA ARG A 85 -26.32 21.37 15.33
C ARG A 85 -27.04 22.39 16.21
#